data_AF-A0A538JQY4-F1
#
_entry.id   AF-A0A538JQY4-F1
#
_cell.length_a   1.000
_cell.length_b   1.000
_cell.length_c   1.000
_cell.angle_alpha   90.00
_cell.angle_beta   90.00
_cell.angle_gamma   90.00
#
_symmetry.space_group_name_H-M   'P 1'
#
loop_
_entity.id
_entity.type
_entity.pdbx_description
1 polymer ?
#
loop_
_entity_poly.entity_id
_entity_poly.type
_entity_poly.pdbx_seq_one_letter_code
_entity_poly.pdbx_strand_id
1 'polypeptide(L)'
;MDPGERVRWVLETATAVLHGRVSAEQGTQAVRLQQDQLVVLLRRDRDAVTRRESEAVAVRLRLLAEQLVDSAEARDDPEGYLALAEALGEMAAVLR
;
A
#
# COMPACT_ATOMS: atom_id res chain seq x y z
N MET A 1 17.36 4.72 4.77
CA MET A 1 16.33 4.33 3.81
C MET A 1 15.11 5.15 4.15
N ASP A 2 14.64 5.96 3.21
CA ASP A 2 13.44 6.80 3.38
C ASP A 2 12.18 5.91 3.36
N PRO A 3 11.10 6.25 4.10
CA PRO A 3 9.84 5.51 4.07
C PRO A 3 9.29 5.30 2.65
N GLY A 4 9.52 6.23 1.73
CA GLY A 4 9.13 6.12 0.32
C GLY A 4 9.88 5.01 -0.43
N GLU A 5 11.18 4.86 -0.20
CA GLU A 5 11.95 3.73 -0.75
C GLU A 5 11.45 2.40 -0.20
N ARG A 6 11.08 2.38 1.08
CA ARG A 6 10.63 1.17 1.77
C ARG A 6 9.31 0.65 1.22
N VAL A 7 8.37 1.55 0.92
CA VAL A 7 7.07 1.16 0.35
C VAL A 7 7.07 1.11 -1.18
N ARG A 8 8.19 1.42 -1.84
CA ARG A 8 8.25 1.50 -3.31
C ARG A 8 7.71 0.24 -3.98
N TRP A 9 8.11 -0.93 -3.51
CA TRP A 9 7.66 -2.19 -4.08
C TRP A 9 6.15 -2.43 -3.88
N VAL A 10 5.60 -1.99 -2.73
CA VAL A 10 4.16 -2.04 -2.46
C VAL A 10 3.40 -1.13 -3.43
N LEU A 11 3.90 0.09 -3.67
CA LEU A 11 3.30 1.04 -4.62
C LEU A 11 3.35 0.49 -6.06
N GLU A 12 4.48 -0.10 -6.46
CA GLU A 12 4.66 -0.73 -7.78
C GLU A 12 3.70 -1.91 -7.98
N THR A 13 3.53 -2.73 -6.94
CA THR A 13 2.61 -3.89 -6.96
C THR A 13 1.15 -3.46 -7.05
N ALA A 14 0.72 -2.49 -6.24
CA ALA A 14 -0.63 -1.95 -6.32
C ALA A 14 -0.94 -1.32 -7.68
N THR A 15 0.03 -0.58 -8.23
CA THR A 15 -0.08 -0.01 -9.58
C THR A 15 -0.15 -1.10 -10.66
N ALA A 16 0.59 -2.20 -10.50
CA ALA A 16 0.52 -3.33 -11.43
C ALA A 16 -0.85 -4.03 -11.40
N VAL A 17 -1.45 -4.18 -10.22
CA VAL A 17 -2.82 -4.71 -10.05
C VAL A 17 -3.85 -3.79 -10.72
N LEU A 18 -3.81 -2.48 -10.47
CA LEU A 18 -4.71 -1.50 -11.09
C LEU A 18 -4.69 -1.55 -12.63
N HIS A 19 -3.51 -1.78 -13.20
CA HIS A 19 -3.34 -1.90 -14.65
C HIS A 19 -3.53 -3.32 -15.21
N GLY A 20 -3.97 -4.28 -14.39
CA GLY A 20 -4.21 -5.66 -14.82
C GLY A 20 -2.94 -6.42 -15.24
N ARG A 21 -1.76 -5.96 -14.81
CA ARG A 21 -0.48 -6.63 -15.09
C ARG A 21 -0.18 -7.76 -14.10
N VAL A 22 -0.83 -7.72 -12.93
CA VAL A 22 -0.76 -8.72 -11.84
C VAL A 22 -2.19 -8.95 -11.35
N SER A 23 -2.57 -10.19 -11.01
CA SER A 23 -3.90 -10.43 -10.43
C SER A 23 -4.00 -9.84 -9.03
N ALA A 24 -5.21 -9.45 -8.61
CA ALA A 24 -5.38 -8.83 -7.30
C ALA A 24 -5.09 -9.81 -6.15
N GLU A 25 -5.45 -11.08 -6.30
CA GLU A 25 -5.00 -12.17 -5.43
C GLU A 25 -3.47 -12.19 -5.25
N GLN A 26 -2.71 -12.25 -6.35
CA GLN A 26 -1.24 -12.30 -6.29
C GLN A 26 -0.64 -11.04 -5.67
N GLY A 27 -1.14 -9.87 -6.05
CA GLY A 27 -0.69 -8.60 -5.48
C GLY A 27 -0.95 -8.52 -3.98
N THR A 28 -2.13 -8.94 -3.54
CA THR A 28 -2.52 -8.98 -2.11
C THR A 28 -1.62 -9.92 -1.33
N GLN A 29 -1.44 -11.15 -1.81
CA GLN A 29 -0.59 -12.13 -1.13
C GLN A 29 0.84 -11.60 -0.98
N ALA A 30 1.38 -11.02 -2.06
CA ALA A 30 2.73 -10.51 -2.08
C ALA A 30 2.90 -9.33 -1.08
N VAL A 31 1.94 -8.41 -1.02
CA VAL A 31 1.97 -7.29 -0.05
C VAL A 31 1.82 -7.76 1.39
N ARG A 32 0.90 -8.69 1.67
CA ARG A 32 0.68 -9.24 3.01
C ARG A 32 1.90 -9.98 3.57
N LEU A 33 2.65 -10.69 2.71
CA LEU A 33 3.89 -11.36 3.13
C LEU A 33 4.94 -10.40 3.71
N GLN A 34 4.92 -9.14 3.30
CA GLN A 34 5.87 -8.13 3.76
C GLN A 34 5.28 -7.16 4.79
N GLN A 35 3.96 -7.15 4.97
CA GLN A 35 3.23 -6.16 5.75
C GLN A 35 3.71 -6.07 7.19
N ASP A 36 3.83 -7.20 7.89
CA ASP A 36 4.27 -7.22 9.30
C ASP A 36 5.64 -6.58 9.49
N GLN A 37 6.57 -6.85 8.58
CA GLN A 37 7.92 -6.28 8.61
C GLN A 37 7.88 -4.79 8.26
N LEU A 38 7.12 -4.41 7.24
CA LEU A 38 6.99 -3.03 6.80
C LEU A 38 6.35 -2.17 7.89
N VAL A 39 5.30 -2.63 8.56
CA VAL A 39 4.63 -1.89 9.66
C VAL A 39 5.61 -1.52 10.76
N VAL A 40 6.47 -2.46 11.20
CA VAL A 40 7.47 -2.18 12.25
C VAL A 40 8.47 -1.12 11.79
N LEU A 41 8.92 -1.21 10.53
CA LEU A 41 9.89 -0.28 9.97
C LEU A 41 9.29 1.11 9.71
N LEU A 42 8.04 1.18 9.25
CA LEU A 42 7.31 2.45 9.04
C LEU A 42 7.04 3.19 10.34
N ARG A 43 6.75 2.47 11.44
CA ARG A 43 6.67 3.09 12.79
C ARG A 43 7.98 3.75 13.17
N ARG A 44 9.11 3.07 12.93
CA ARG A 44 10.44 3.63 13.20
C ARG A 44 10.75 4.83 12.31
N ASP A 45 10.39 4.76 11.03
CA ASP A 45 10.62 5.85 10.08
C ASP A 45 9.81 7.09 10.48
N ARG A 46 8.53 6.94 10.91
CA ARG A 46 7.70 8.05 11.42
C ARG A 46 8.38 8.86 12.52
N ASP A 47 9.10 8.18 13.41
CA ASP A 47 9.77 8.82 14.53
C ASP A 47 11.17 9.37 14.15
N ALA A 48 11.72 8.95 13.01
CA ALA A 48 13.09 9.23 12.58
C ALA A 48 13.22 10.20 11.39
N VAL A 49 12.17 10.37 10.58
CA VAL A 49 12.14 11.30 9.45
C VAL A 49 11.26 12.52 9.74
N THR A 50 11.23 13.49 8.83
CA THR A 50 10.34 14.63 9.02
C THR A 50 8.89 14.20 8.87
N ARG A 51 8.00 14.80 9.68
CA ARG A 51 6.55 14.58 9.57
C ARG A 51 6.02 14.76 8.14
N ARG A 52 6.56 15.74 7.41
CA ARG A 52 6.20 16.02 6.02
C ARG A 52 6.50 14.82 5.10
N GLU A 53 7.63 14.15 5.28
CA GLU A 53 8.01 12.98 4.48
C GLU A 53 7.11 11.78 4.79
N SER A 54 6.85 11.50 6.07
CA SER A 54 5.92 10.44 6.47
C SER A 54 4.50 10.69 5.94
N GLU A 55 4.01 11.92 6.05
CA GLU A 55 2.68 12.31 5.54
C GLU A 55 2.60 12.16 4.01
N ALA A 56 3.66 12.53 3.27
CA ALA A 56 3.68 12.37 1.82
C ALA A 56 3.56 10.90 1.38
N VAL A 57 4.23 9.99 2.10
CA VAL A 57 4.13 8.54 1.84
C VAL A 57 2.76 8.01 2.23
N ALA A 58 2.22 8.42 3.38
CA ALA A 58 0.87 8.03 3.82
C ALA A 58 -0.20 8.46 2.82
N VAL A 59 -0.10 9.67 2.25
CA VAL A 59 -1.02 10.17 1.23
C VAL A 59 -0.95 9.33 -0.04
N ARG A 60 0.25 8.95 -0.51
CA ARG A 60 0.39 8.10 -1.70
C ARG A 60 -0.25 6.72 -1.52
N LEU A 61 -0.01 6.08 -0.38
CA LEU A 61 -0.61 4.78 -0.04
C LEU A 61 -2.15 4.88 -0.02
N ARG A 62 -2.68 5.94 0.58
CA ARG A 62 -4.12 6.17 0.67
C ARG A 62 -4.77 6.43 -0.68
N LEU A 63 -4.15 7.25 -1.54
CA LEU A 63 -4.69 7.51 -2.89
C LEU A 63 -4.75 6.23 -3.74
N LEU A 64 -3.74 5.36 -3.64
CA LEU A 64 -3.77 4.06 -4.30
C LEU A 64 -4.83 3.13 -3.72
N ALA A 65 -5.03 3.14 -2.39
CA ALA A 65 -6.09 2.37 -1.74
C ALA A 65 -7.48 2.82 -2.24
N GLU A 66 -7.72 4.13 -2.32
CA GLU A 66 -8.95 4.71 -2.86
C GLU A 66 -9.18 4.30 -4.32
N GLN A 67 -8.14 4.36 -5.16
CA GLN A 67 -8.22 3.89 -6.56
C GLN A 67 -8.54 2.39 -6.69
N LEU A 68 -8.01 1.55 -5.80
CA LEU A 68 -8.31 0.12 -5.78
C LEU A 68 -9.77 -0.14 -5.38
N VAL A 69 -10.28 0.57 -4.39
CA VAL A 69 -11.70 0.50 -3.98
C VAL A 69 -12.60 0.93 -5.13
N ASP A 70 -12.32 2.07 -5.76
CA ASP A 70 -13.10 2.58 -6.90
C ASP A 70 -13.07 1.62 -8.09
N SER A 71 -11.95 0.90 -8.27
CA SER A 71 -11.81 -0.08 -9.34
C SER A 71 -12.51 -1.41 -9.04
N ALA A 72 -12.73 -1.76 -7.78
CA ALA A 72 -13.15 -3.10 -7.38
C ALA A 72 -14.50 -3.52 -7.99
N GLU A 73 -15.47 -2.61 -8.04
CA GLU A 73 -16.83 -2.89 -8.56
C GLU A 73 -16.84 -3.33 -10.03
N ALA A 74 -15.84 -2.92 -10.81
CA ALA A 74 -15.76 -3.18 -12.24
C ALA A 74 -14.86 -4.39 -12.60
N ARG A 75 -14.40 -5.17 -11.60
CA ARG A 75 -13.41 -6.24 -11.80
C ARG A 75 -13.98 -7.60 -11.44
N ASP A 76 -13.38 -8.64 -12.03
CA ASP A 76 -13.76 -10.03 -11.80
C ASP A 76 -13.40 -10.55 -10.39
N ASP A 77 -12.43 -9.90 -9.73
CA ASP A 77 -11.97 -10.20 -8.37
C ASP A 77 -12.05 -8.94 -7.48
N PRO A 78 -13.25 -8.52 -7.05
CA PRO A 78 -13.41 -7.35 -6.20
C PRO A 78 -12.78 -7.54 -4.82
N GLU A 79 -12.80 -8.75 -4.27
CA GLU A 79 -12.27 -9.07 -2.94
C GLU A 79 -10.76 -8.86 -2.86
N GLY A 80 -10.00 -9.28 -3.89
CA GLY A 80 -8.56 -9.03 -3.97
C GLY A 80 -8.22 -7.53 -4.01
N TYR A 81 -9.00 -6.72 -4.74
CA TYR A 81 -8.80 -5.27 -4.78
C TYR A 81 -9.04 -4.63 -3.41
N LEU A 82 -10.12 -5.03 -2.72
CA LEU A 82 -10.45 -4.53 -1.39
C LEU A 82 -9.43 -4.96 -0.34
N ALA A 83 -8.95 -6.21 -0.37
CA ALA A 83 -7.95 -6.71 0.54
C ALA A 83 -6.58 -6.01 0.35
N LEU A 84 -6.22 -5.70 -0.89
CA LEU A 84 -5.03 -4.91 -1.18
C LEU A 84 -5.18 -3.45 -0.70
N ALA A 85 -6.35 -2.84 -0.93
CA ALA A 85 -6.64 -1.49 -0.45
C ALA A 85 -6.57 -1.39 1.08
N GLU A 86 -7.12 -2.38 1.80
CA GLU A 86 -7.02 -2.49 3.26
C GLU A 86 -5.56 -2.52 3.73
N ALA A 87 -4.73 -3.36 3.12
CA ALA A 87 -3.30 -3.44 3.46
C ALA A 87 -2.56 -2.11 3.26
N LEU A 88 -2.84 -1.39 2.16
CA LEU A 88 -2.30 -0.04 1.94
C LEU A 88 -2.80 0.97 2.98
N GLY A 89 -4.07 0.89 3.35
CA GLY A 89 -4.69 1.72 4.38
C GLY A 89 -4.05 1.55 5.76
N GLU A 90 -3.77 0.31 6.15
CA GLU A 90 -3.06 0.01 7.40
C GLU A 90 -1.64 0.60 7.43
N MET A 91 -0.89 0.45 6.33
CA MET A 91 0.45 1.04 6.23
C MET A 91 0.41 2.58 6.27
N ALA A 92 -0.59 3.19 5.62
CA ALA A 92 -0.79 4.63 5.67
C ALA A 92 -1.13 5.12 7.08
N ALA A 93 -1.95 4.38 7.82
CA ALA A 93 -2.33 4.70 9.19
C ALA A 93 -1.13 4.67 10.15
N VAL A 94 -0.16 3.78 9.91
CA VAL A 94 1.07 3.67 10.70
C VAL A 94 1.98 4.90 10.58
N LEU A 95 1.95 5.58 9.42
CA LEU A 95 2.78 6.76 9.15
C LEU A 95 2.17 8.08 9.65
N ARG A 96 0.96 8.04 10.20
CA ARG A 96 0.32 9.18 10.90
C ARG A 96 0.65 9.18 12.40
#